data_AF-A0A955FGM6-F1
#
_entry.id   AF-A0A955FGM6-F1
#
_cell.length_a   1.000
_cell.length_b   1.000
_cell.length_c   1.000
_cell.angle_alpha   90.00
_cell.angle_beta   90.00
_cell.angle_gamma   90.00
#
_symmetry.space_group_name_H-M   'P 1'
#
loop_
_entity.id
_entity.type
_entity.pdbx_description
1 polymer ?
#
loop_
_entity_poly.entity_id
_entity_poly.type
_entity_poly.pdbx_seq_one_letter_code
_entity_poly.pdbx_strand_id
1 'polypeptide(L)'
;DTTAKHNAIFVIPPTTPDEIIEAVGPYNPEYEQVSFSGQLIFWSAPIKTISRTRWIRIVGTKPYQSLTIRNANTTKKLLELVSS
;
A
#
# COMPACT_ATOMS: atom_id res chain seq x y z
N ASP A 1 -11.66 -4.26 10.52
CA ASP A 1 -11.43 -3.00 11.23
C ASP A 1 -11.95 -1.86 10.35
N THR A 2 -12.86 -1.04 10.85
CA THR A 2 -13.45 0.12 10.14
C THR A 2 -12.75 1.43 10.49
N THR A 3 -11.82 1.40 11.45
CA THR A 3 -11.10 2.57 11.97
C THR A 3 -9.77 2.80 11.27
N ALA A 4 -9.33 1.83 10.46
CA ALA A 4 -8.12 1.87 9.67
C ALA A 4 -8.40 1.70 8.17
N LYS A 5 -7.54 2.30 7.36
CA LYS A 5 -7.46 2.03 5.92
C LYS A 5 -6.45 0.91 5.71
N HIS A 6 -6.81 -0.05 4.87
CA HIS A 6 -5.95 -1.16 4.48
C HIS A 6 -5.87 -1.22 2.95
N ASN A 7 -4.65 -1.24 2.43
CA ASN A 7 -4.41 -1.41 1.00
C ASN A 7 -3.43 -2.55 0.72
N ALA A 8 -3.70 -3.25 -0.38
CA ALA A 8 -2.73 -4.05 -1.10
C ALA A 8 -2.21 -3.20 -2.27
N ILE A 9 -0.89 -3.02 -2.32
CA ILE A 9 -0.21 -2.17 -3.30
C ILE A 9 0.64 -3.09 -4.17
N PHE A 10 0.17 -3.33 -5.39
CA PHE A 10 0.85 -4.17 -6.37
C PHE A 10 1.92 -3.34 -7.06
N VAL A 11 3.16 -3.83 -7.02
CA VAL A 11 4.31 -3.22 -7.70
C VAL A 11 4.47 -3.88 -9.07
N ILE A 12 4.45 -3.07 -10.12
CA ILE A 12 4.54 -3.53 -11.51
C ILE A 12 6.03 -3.63 -11.89
N PRO A 13 6.52 -4.80 -12.34
CA PRO A 13 7.89 -4.94 -12.85
C PRO A 13 8.21 -3.95 -13.98
N PRO A 14 9.47 -3.50 -14.12
CA PRO A 14 10.67 -4.03 -13.46
C PRO A 14 10.88 -3.52 -12.02
N THR A 15 10.05 -2.59 -11.55
CA THR A 15 10.17 -2.01 -10.20
C THR A 15 9.90 -3.06 -9.11
N THR A 16 10.62 -2.95 -8.01
CA THR A 16 10.54 -3.82 -6.82
C THR A 16 9.94 -3.11 -5.61
N PRO A 17 9.33 -3.83 -4.64
CA PRO A 17 8.87 -3.23 -3.39
C PRO A 17 9.98 -2.50 -2.64
N ASP A 18 11.18 -3.04 -2.60
CA ASP A 18 12.32 -2.43 -1.92
C ASP A 18 12.61 -1.04 -2.49
N GLU A 19 12.67 -0.90 -3.83
CA GLU A 19 12.85 0.40 -4.49
C GLU A 19 11.71 1.38 -4.17
N ILE A 20 10.47 0.89 -4.07
CA ILE A 20 9.32 1.73 -3.70
C ILE A 20 9.42 2.18 -2.24
N ILE A 21 9.74 1.26 -1.33
CA ILE A 21 9.88 1.54 0.11
C ILE A 21 11.03 2.52 0.33
N GLU A 22 12.16 2.35 -0.35
CA GLU A 22 13.27 3.28 -0.33
C GLU A 22 12.86 4.67 -0.86
N ALA A 23 12.14 4.73 -1.99
CA ALA A 23 11.69 5.99 -2.58
C ALA A 23 10.65 6.75 -1.73
N VAL A 24 9.76 6.03 -1.02
CA VAL A 24 8.82 6.63 -0.05
C VAL A 24 9.56 7.08 1.22
N GLY A 25 10.63 6.37 1.56
CA GLY A 25 11.45 6.60 2.74
C GLY A 25 10.87 6.00 4.02
N PRO A 26 11.50 6.27 5.18
CA PRO A 26 11.17 5.61 6.43
C PRO A 26 9.73 5.93 6.86
N TYR A 27 8.92 4.90 7.03
CA TYR A 27 7.56 5.01 7.56
C TYR A 27 7.60 5.26 9.09
N ASN A 28 6.55 5.88 9.64
CA ASN A 28 6.44 6.08 11.08
C ASN A 28 5.54 5.00 11.70
N PRO A 29 6.09 4.05 12.50
CA PRO A 29 5.32 2.99 13.13
C PRO A 29 4.19 3.47 14.05
N GLU A 30 4.25 4.71 14.55
CA GLU A 30 3.18 5.34 15.34
C GLU A 30 1.89 5.53 14.51
N TYR A 31 2.03 5.75 13.20
CA TYR A 31 0.91 6.14 12.33
C TYR A 31 0.62 5.15 11.20
N GLU A 32 1.54 4.24 10.89
CA GLU A 32 1.40 3.32 9.76
C GLU A 32 2.19 2.03 9.93
N GLN A 33 1.72 0.99 9.26
CA GLN A 33 2.37 -0.31 9.16
C GLN A 33 2.61 -0.62 7.68
N VAL A 34 3.84 -1.06 7.39
CA VAL A 34 4.27 -1.45 6.04
C VAL A 34 4.91 -2.82 6.15
N SER A 35 4.48 -3.75 5.30
CA SER A 35 5.16 -5.02 5.07
C SER A 35 5.07 -5.38 3.59
N PHE A 36 5.91 -6.29 3.11
CA PHE A 36 5.86 -6.72 1.72
C PHE A 36 6.20 -8.20 1.55
N SER A 37 5.73 -8.77 0.44
CA SER A 37 6.02 -10.14 0.02
C SER A 37 5.87 -10.25 -1.50
N GLY A 38 6.88 -10.75 -2.20
CA GLY A 38 6.89 -10.75 -3.66
C GLY A 38 6.71 -9.33 -4.20
N GLN A 39 5.84 -9.11 -5.19
CA GLN A 39 5.51 -7.78 -5.74
C GLN A 39 4.39 -7.05 -4.99
N LEU A 40 4.09 -7.44 -3.75
CA LEU A 40 2.96 -6.87 -3.01
C LEU A 40 3.45 -6.18 -1.73
N ILE A 41 3.06 -4.91 -1.57
CA ILE A 41 3.20 -4.17 -0.33
C ILE A 41 1.84 -4.10 0.35
N PHE A 42 1.82 -4.42 1.65
CA PHE A 42 0.68 -4.22 2.52
C PHE A 42 0.90 -2.94 3.31
N TRP A 43 -0.08 -2.05 3.25
CA TRP A 43 -0.06 -0.81 4.01
C TRP A 43 -1.36 -0.61 4.77
N SER A 44 -1.21 -0.28 6.06
CA SER A 44 -2.33 0.04 6.94
C SER A 44 -2.06 1.29 7.75
N ALA A 45 -3.09 2.11 7.96
CA ALA A 45 -3.02 3.31 8.79
C ALA A 45 -4.38 3.65 9.43
N PRO A 46 -4.42 4.15 10.68
CA PRO A 46 -5.65 4.65 11.28
C PRO A 46 -6.21 5.84 10.49
N ILE A 47 -7.51 5.85 10.21
CA ILE A 47 -8.17 6.92 9.44
C ILE A 47 -7.97 8.29 10.12
N LYS A 48 -8.02 8.32 11.46
CA LYS A 48 -7.87 9.55 12.26
C LYS A 48 -6.52 10.26 12.04
N THR A 49 -5.45 9.50 11.79
CA THR A 49 -4.08 10.02 11.69
C THR A 49 -3.47 9.81 10.30
N ILE A 50 -4.27 9.36 9.31
CA ILE A 50 -3.78 8.96 7.99
C ILE A 50 -3.05 10.08 7.25
N SER A 51 -3.43 11.34 7.47
CA SER A 51 -2.77 12.52 6.87
C SER A 51 -1.31 12.72 7.32
N ARG A 52 -0.91 12.10 8.43
CA ARG A 52 0.46 12.11 8.97
C ARG A 52 1.35 11.02 8.40
N THR A 53 0.78 10.07 7.67
CA THR A 53 1.53 8.97 7.05
C THR A 53 2.27 9.45 5.81
N ARG A 54 3.38 8.80 5.46
CA ARG A 54 4.08 9.10 4.21
C ARG A 54 3.36 8.49 3.01
N TRP A 55 2.84 7.28 3.19
CA TRP A 55 2.26 6.47 2.13
C TRP A 55 0.97 7.05 1.56
N ILE A 56 0.21 7.85 2.32
CA ILE A 56 -0.96 8.55 1.75
C ILE A 56 -0.59 9.52 0.62
N ARG A 57 0.67 10.00 0.59
CA ARG A 57 1.17 10.98 -0.39
C ARG A 57 1.75 10.32 -1.64
N ILE A 58 1.88 8.98 -1.67
CA ILE A 58 2.55 8.26 -2.75
C ILE A 58 1.93 8.55 -4.13
N VAL A 59 0.61 8.74 -4.19
CA VAL A 59 -0.17 9.08 -5.41
C VAL A 59 0.34 10.33 -6.15
N GLY A 60 1.02 11.25 -5.47
CA GLY A 60 1.60 12.45 -6.07
C GLY A 60 3.08 12.32 -6.47
N THR A 61 3.66 11.13 -6.40
CA THR A 61 5.10 10.89 -6.59
C THR A 61 5.39 10.05 -7.83
N LYS A 62 6.62 10.13 -8.35
CA LYS A 62 7.07 9.33 -9.50
C LYS A 62 6.89 7.81 -9.29
N PRO A 63 7.18 7.22 -8.12
CA PRO A 63 6.92 5.80 -7.83
C PRO A 63 5.49 5.33 -8.12
N TYR A 64 4.48 6.22 -8.03
CA TYR A 64 3.07 5.85 -8.23
C TYR A 64 2.80 5.21 -9.60
N GLN A 65 3.54 5.59 -10.63
CA GLN A 65 3.34 5.09 -12.00
C GLN A 65 3.61 3.58 -12.11
N SER A 66 4.39 3.02 -11.18
CA SER A 66 4.68 1.59 -11.11
C SER A 66 3.77 0.84 -10.13
N LEU A 67 2.68 1.46 -9.65
CA LEU A 67 1.83 0.90 -8.61
C LEU A 67 0.38 0.73 -9.06
N THR A 68 -0.24 -0.37 -8.66
CA THR A 68 -1.70 -0.51 -8.61
C THR A 68 -2.14 -0.62 -7.15
N ILE A 69 -2.89 0.36 -6.66
CA ILE A 69 -3.37 0.39 -5.28
C ILE A 69 -4.81 -0.12 -5.23
N ARG A 70 -5.09 -1.10 -4.37
CA ARG A 70 -6.45 -1.60 -4.10
C ARG A 70 -6.68 -1.64 -2.59
N ASN A 71 -7.87 -1.20 -2.17
CA ASN A 71 -8.24 -1.35 -0.76
C ASN A 71 -8.55 -2.83 -0.44
N ALA A 72 -8.58 -3.18 0.84
CA ALA A 72 -8.82 -4.56 1.29
C ALA A 72 -10.15 -5.13 0.78
N ASN A 73 -11.22 -4.33 0.70
CA ASN A 73 -12.52 -4.81 0.21
C ASN A 73 -12.45 -5.18 -1.27
N THR A 74 -11.82 -4.33 -2.10
CA THR A 74 -11.60 -4.64 -3.52
C THR A 74 -10.68 -5.85 -3.68
N THR A 75 -9.65 -5.97 -2.85
CA THR A 75 -8.72 -7.11 -2.89
C THR A 75 -9.43 -8.44 -2.58
N LYS A 76 -10.34 -8.45 -1.59
CA LYS A 76 -11.18 -9.62 -1.28
C LYS A 76 -12.09 -10.00 -2.44
N LYS A 77 -12.75 -9.02 -3.06
CA LYS A 77 -13.58 -9.26 -4.26
C LYS A 77 -12.77 -9.81 -5.43
N LEU A 78 -11.54 -9.32 -5.63
CA LEU A 78 -10.66 -9.88 -6.65
C LEU A 78 -10.33 -11.34 -6.35
N LEU A 79 -10.05 -11.69 -5.09
CA LEU A 79 -9.83 -13.08 -4.68
C LEU A 79 -11.04 -13.96 -5.00
N GLU A 80 -12.25 -13.50 -4.68
CA GLU A 80 -13.50 -14.22 -4.98
C GLU A 80 -13.65 -14.49 -6.49
N LEU A 81 -13.28 -13.53 -7.34
CA LEU A 81 -13.38 -13.65 -8.79
C LEU A 81 -12.32 -14.55 -9.45
N VAL A 82 -11.14 -14.68 -8.84
CA VAL A 82 -10.04 -15.50 -9.40
C VAL A 82 -9.95 -16.90 -8.78
N SER A 83 -10.71 -17.14 -7.71
CA SER A 83 -10.78 -18.44 -7.03
C SER A 83 -12.00 -19.27 -7.46
N SER A 84 -12.80 -18.73 -8.38
CA SER A 84 -13.94 -19.39 -9.04
C SER A 84 -13.52 -19.98 -10.39
#